data_AF-A0A3S4D073-F1
#
_entry.id   AF-A0A3S4D073-F1
#
_cell.length_a   1.000
_cell.length_b   1.000
_cell.length_c   1.000
_cell.angle_alpha   90.00
_cell.angle_beta   90.00
_cell.angle_gamma   90.00
#
_symmetry.space_group_name_H-M   'P 1'
#
loop_
_entity.id
_entity.type
_entity.pdbx_description
1 polymer ?
#
loop_
_entity_poly.entity_id
_entity_poly.type
_entity_poly.pdbx_seq_one_letter_code
_entity_poly.pdbx_strand_id
1 'polypeptide(L)' 'MSYLDCIKKVKGVNEDECRMLAKSYLTCRMDRNLMAKDDFRNLGFKEEAPAKQADGRDESGVKGELRW' A
#
# COMPACT_ATOMS: atom_id res chain seq x y z
N MET A 1 14.51 -5.95 8.79
CA MET A 1 13.90 -5.77 7.45
C MET A 1 12.48 -6.30 7.44
N SER A 2 11.64 -5.81 8.38
CA SER A 2 10.42 -6.51 8.78
C SER A 2 9.39 -6.71 7.67
N TYR A 3 9.22 -5.73 6.75
CA TYR A 3 8.31 -5.87 5.61
C TYR A 3 8.74 -6.97 4.64
N LEU A 4 10.01 -7.00 4.25
CA LEU A 4 10.52 -7.99 3.29
C LEU A 4 10.47 -9.40 3.86
N ASP A 5 10.69 -9.54 5.17
CA ASP A 5 10.58 -10.82 5.86
C ASP A 5 9.11 -11.26 5.98
N CYS A 6 8.18 -10.31 6.23
CA CYS A 6 6.75 -10.56 6.24
C CYS A 6 6.27 -11.09 4.89
N ILE A 7 6.50 -10.35 3.80
CA ILE A 7 6.08 -10.72 2.45
C ILE A 7 6.61 -12.09 2.02
N LYS A 8 7.84 -12.45 2.42
CA LYS A 8 8.40 -13.79 2.16
C LYS A 8 7.64 -14.89 2.88
N LYS A 9 7.18 -14.66 4.12
CA LYS A 9 6.42 -15.65 4.91
C LYS A 9 5.04 -15.91 4.32
N VAL A 10 4.35 -14.85 3.90
CA VAL A 10 3.02 -14.92 3.25
C VAL A 10 3.10 -15.21 1.75
N LYS A 11 4.23 -15.75 1.27
CA LYS A 11 4.44 -16.18 -0.13
C LYS A 11 4.14 -15.10 -1.18
N GLY A 12 4.45 -13.84 -0.87
CA GLY A 12 4.24 -12.70 -1.77
C GLY A 12 2.82 -12.12 -1.75
N VAL A 13 1.91 -12.66 -0.94
CA VAL A 13 0.57 -12.10 -0.76
C VAL A 13 0.65 -10.93 0.20
N ASN A 14 0.22 -9.74 -0.19
CA ASN A 14 0.23 -8.59 0.73
C ASN A 14 -0.96 -8.66 1.69
N GLU A 15 -0.87 -9.55 2.68
CA GLU A 15 -1.85 -9.69 3.76
C GLU A 15 -1.85 -8.46 4.68
N ASP A 16 -2.95 -8.26 5.42
CA ASP A 16 -3.12 -7.10 6.31
C ASP A 16 -1.99 -6.97 7.34
N GLU A 17 -1.41 -8.09 7.80
CA GLU A 17 -0.25 -8.09 8.70
C GLU A 17 0.99 -7.43 8.10
N CYS A 18 1.22 -7.58 6.79
CA CYS A 18 2.35 -6.97 6.10
C CYS A 18 2.04 -5.55 5.66
N ARG A 19 0.77 -5.16 5.61
CA ARG A 19 0.33 -3.87 5.07
C ARG A 19 0.87 -2.68 5.88
N MET A 20 0.78 -2.71 7.20
CA MET A 20 1.38 -1.63 8.03
C MET A 20 2.89 -1.54 7.86
N LEU A 21 3.57 -2.68 7.74
CA LEU A 21 5.01 -2.75 7.48
C LEU A 21 5.35 -2.17 6.10
N ALA A 22 4.52 -2.46 5.09
CA ALA A 22 4.65 -1.94 3.73
C ALA A 22 4.59 -0.41 3.72
N LYS A 23 3.68 0.20 4.48
CA LYS A 23 3.55 1.67 4.57
C LYS A 23 4.87 2.31 4.99
N SER A 24 5.43 1.87 6.12
CA SER A 24 6.72 2.38 6.62
C SER A 24 7.89 2.14 5.66
N TYR A 25 7.90 0.97 5.01
CA TYR A 25 8.94 0.62 4.04
C TYR A 25 8.91 1.51 2.80
N LEU A 26 7.71 1.78 2.27
CA LEU A 26 7.52 2.66 1.12
C LEU A 26 7.86 4.11 1.46
N THR A 27 7.46 4.62 2.64
CA THR A 27 7.90 5.95 3.12
C THR A 27 9.41 6.08 3.08
N CYS A 28 10.13 5.12 3.67
CA CYS A 28 11.60 5.15 3.71
C CYS A 28 12.22 5.17 2.31
N ARG A 29 11.66 4.41 1.35
CA ARG A 29 12.15 4.40 -0.04
C ARG A 29 11.92 5.74 -0.73
N MET A 30 10.75 6.34 -0.52
CA MET A 30 10.41 7.66 -1.06
C MET A 30 11.33 8.75 -0.47
N ASP A 31 11.59 8.72 0.84
CA ASP A 31 12.47 9.68 1.52
C ASP A 31 13.94 9.58 1.08
N ARG A 32 14.37 8.38 0.73
CA ARG A 32 15.73 8.10 0.24
C ARG A 32 15.86 8.23 -1.27
N ASN A 33 14.84 8.72 -1.97
CA ASN A 33 14.82 8.85 -3.43
C ASN A 33 15.09 7.51 -4.15
N LEU A 34 14.70 6.39 -3.53
CA LEU A 34 14.76 5.03 -4.11
C LEU A 34 13.44 4.64 -4.79
N MET A 35 12.47 5.55 -4.78
CA MET A 35 11.15 5.46 -5.40
C MET A 35 10.60 6.87 -5.59
N ALA A 36 9.81 7.09 -6.65
CA ALA A 36 9.06 8.34 -6.82
C ALA A 36 8.08 8.53 -5.64
N LYS A 37 7.89 9.77 -5.21
CA LYS A 37 6.92 10.10 -4.18
C LYS A 37 5.51 9.97 -4.75
N ASP A 38 4.64 9.29 -4.04
CA ASP A 38 3.23 9.10 -4.39
C ASP A 38 2.38 9.03 -3.12
N ASP A 39 1.09 9.28 -3.27
CA ASP A 39 0.13 9.20 -2.18
C ASP A 39 -0.22 7.74 -1.88
N PHE A 40 -0.30 7.42 -0.59
CA PHE A 40 -0.63 6.08 -0.12
C PHE A 40 -1.98 5.57 -0.63
N ARG A 41 -2.93 6.47 -0.87
CA ARG A 41 -4.22 6.16 -1.50
C ARG A 41 -4.07 5.53 -2.89
N ASN A 42 -3.13 6.04 -3.69
CA ASN A 42 -2.83 5.51 -5.04
C ASN A 42 -2.12 4.15 -4.98
N LEU A 43 -1.40 3.90 -3.88
CA LEU A 43 -0.69 2.64 -3.62
C LEU A 43 -1.58 1.57 -2.95
N GLY A 44 -2.91 1.77 -2.94
CA GLY A 44 -3.87 0.81 -2.40
C GLY A 44 -3.96 0.79 -0.86
N PHE A 45 -3.41 1.80 -0.19
CA PHE A 45 -3.64 2.00 1.25
C PHE A 45 -4.92 2.79 1.43
N LYS A 46 -5.91 2.12 2.03
CA LYS A 46 -7.11 2.78 2.52
C LYS A 46 -6.69 3.59 3.73
N GLU A 47 -7.03 4.88 3.75
CA GLU A 47 -6.99 5.62 4.99
C GLU A 47 -7.98 4.93 5.94
N GLU A 48 -7.50 4.46 7.07
CA GLU A 48 -8.38 4.21 8.20
C GLU A 48 -9.02 5.55 8.50
N ALA A 49 -10.30 5.67 8.14
CA ALA A 49 -11.02 6.92 8.29
C ALA A 49 -10.82 7.42 9.72
N PRO A 50 -10.29 8.64 9.93
CA PRO A 50 -10.56 9.30 11.19
C PRO A 50 -12.09 9.41 11.23
N ALA A 51 -12.71 9.03 12.33
CA ALA A 51 -14.12 9.31 12.53
C ALA A 51 -14.34 10.81 12.21
N LYS A 52 -15.00 11.07 11.07
CA LYS A 52 -15.35 12.38 10.50
C LYS A 52 -14.23 13.14 9.78
N GLN A 53 -14.21 13.06 8.45
CA GLN A 53 -14.84 14.07 7.58
C GLN A 53 -14.88 13.60 6.12
N ALA A 54 -15.99 13.90 5.47
CA ALA A 54 -16.38 13.45 4.15
C ALA A 54 -15.57 14.12 3.03
N ASP A 55 -15.14 13.33 2.05
CA ASP A 55 -15.29 13.68 0.64
C ASP A 55 -15.34 12.39 -0.19
N GLY A 56 -16.43 12.23 -0.94
CA GLY A 56 -16.76 11.00 -1.64
C GLY A 56 -16.03 10.87 -2.97
N ARG A 57 -15.45 9.70 -3.21
CA ARG A 57 -15.49 9.07 -4.53
C ARG A 57 -15.29 7.56 -4.39
N ASP A 58 -16.41 6.85 -4.34
CA ASP A 58 -16.51 5.48 -4.78
C ASP A 58 -16.10 5.44 -6.27
N GLU A 59 -15.17 4.56 -6.64
CA GLU A 59 -15.28 3.81 -7.89
C GLU A 59 -14.51 2.49 -7.80
N SER A 60 -15.23 1.48 -8.25
CA SER A 60 -14.93 0.06 -8.20
C SER A 60 -13.63 -0.31 -8.92
N GLY A 61 -12.99 -1.35 -8.38
CA GLY A 61 -11.81 -1.96 -8.99
C GLY A 61 -12.09 -2.49 -10.40
N VAL A 62 -11.15 -2.22 -11.30
CA VAL A 62 -10.97 -3.00 -12.52
C VAL A 62 -9.85 -3.99 -12.25
N LYS A 63 -10.24 -5.27 -12.12
CA LYS A 63 -9.31 -6.40 -12.15
C LYS A 63 -8.80 -6.52 -13.60
N GLY A 64 -7.80 -5.70 -13.93
CA GLY A 64 -7.14 -5.67 -15.23
C GLY A 64 -6.09 -6.78 -15.32
N GLU A 65 -6.41 -7.78 -16.12
CA GLU A 65 -5.57 -8.90 -16.53
C GLU A 65 -4.19 -8.42 -17.04
N LEU A 66 -3.12 -8.72 -16.30
CA LEU A 66 -1.76 -8.46 -16.79
C LEU A 66 -1.37 -9.61 -17.72
N ARG A 67 -1.58 -9.41 -19.03
CA ARG A 67 -0.85 -10.13 -20.08
C ARG A 67 0.48 -9.40 -20.31
N TRP A 68 1.57 -10.00 -19.83
CA TRP A 68 2.92 -9.92 -20.40
C TRP A 68 3.63 -11.24 -20.09
#